data_AF-A0A0G0W534-F1
#
_entry.id   AF-A0A0G0W534-F1
#
_cell.length_a   1.000
_cell.length_b   1.000
_cell.length_c   1.000
_cell.angle_alpha   90.00
_cell.angle_beta   90.00
_cell.angle_gamma   90.00
#
_symmetry.space_group_name_H-M   'P 1'
#
loop_
_entity.id
_entity.type
_entity.pdbx_description
1 polymer ?
#
loop_
_entity_poly.entity_id
_entity_poly.type
_entity_poly.pdbx_seq_one_letter_code
_entity_poly.pdbx_strand_id
1 'polypeptide(L)'
;MKKLLPTLAFVFLSFFSISFLKIDQLLINYFVNRADAVEVTAIVGSPSPSMSVSPTPSPTPSQGGGGGGGGGGMILPPTQATVVFSGKAYPGSNVVLLKDAQVATTVKAGQDANFSVTLSGISGGSYIFSLYGENSRGNRSSLLTFPVSIVSGATTLVSGIFISPTIAVDKSEVKRGDNIVVFGQSFPKSEITVSVSSEEENFFKIISDQAGAYLLNLDSSILEVGDHFTKSKSAISGEISVFGKSVSFKVGTKNVLAVQETLACHRRSDVNGDCRVNLTDFSIVAYWYKRALTSAVKNGVDFNADGKVTLVDFSIMAYYWTG
;
A
#
# COMPACT_ATOMS: atom_id res chain seq x y z
N MET A 1 -75.67 -28.76 -12.25
CA MET A 1 -75.61 -27.56 -11.37
C MET A 1 -74.43 -26.72 -11.84
N LYS A 2 -74.69 -25.58 -12.52
CA LYS A 2 -74.38 -24.22 -12.00
C LYS A 2 -72.92 -24.13 -11.48
N LYS A 3 -71.96 -23.44 -12.11
CA LYS A 3 -72.00 -22.05 -12.63
C LYS A 3 -70.84 -21.76 -13.63
N LEU A 4 -71.19 -20.88 -14.58
CA LEU A 4 -70.47 -19.81 -15.30
C LEU A 4 -68.92 -19.88 -15.46
N LEU A 5 -68.36 -19.89 -16.68
CA LEU A 5 -68.15 -18.78 -17.67
C LEU A 5 -66.98 -17.82 -17.31
N PRO A 6 -66.34 -17.11 -18.27
CA PRO A 6 -65.14 -17.54 -19.01
C PRO A 6 -64.10 -16.39 -19.12
N THR A 7 -63.11 -16.54 -20.02
CA THR A 7 -62.41 -15.46 -20.75
C THR A 7 -61.59 -14.44 -19.94
N LEU A 8 -60.52 -13.81 -20.40
CA LEU A 8 -59.63 -13.84 -21.55
C LEU A 8 -58.76 -12.60 -21.28
N ALA A 9 -57.45 -12.71 -21.43
CA ALA A 9 -56.47 -11.67 -21.80
C ALA A 9 -56.63 -10.21 -21.31
N PHE A 10 -55.48 -9.59 -21.00
CA PHE A 10 -55.25 -8.21 -20.56
C PHE A 10 -55.45 -7.96 -19.06
N VAL A 11 -54.38 -8.14 -18.27
CA VAL A 11 -53.61 -7.07 -17.60
C VAL A 11 -52.34 -7.75 -17.05
N PHE A 12 -51.43 -8.14 -17.96
CA PHE A 12 -50.07 -8.55 -17.62
C PHE A 12 -49.17 -7.45 -18.16
N LEU A 13 -48.90 -6.44 -17.34
CA LEU A 13 -47.85 -5.40 -17.41
C LEU A 13 -48.39 -4.17 -16.67
N SER A 14 -48.12 -4.06 -15.36
CA SER A 14 -48.03 -2.76 -14.65
C SER A 14 -47.82 -2.86 -13.13
N PHE A 15 -47.88 -4.04 -12.51
CA PHE A 15 -47.74 -4.15 -11.04
C PHE A 15 -46.43 -4.77 -10.52
N PHE A 16 -45.46 -5.07 -11.40
CA PHE A 16 -44.17 -5.63 -10.98
C PHE A 16 -43.03 -4.61 -10.87
N SER A 17 -43.32 -3.30 -10.88
CA SER A 17 -42.28 -2.26 -11.01
C SER A 17 -42.22 -1.21 -9.90
N ILE A 18 -42.99 -1.34 -8.81
CA ILE A 18 -43.05 -0.26 -7.78
C ILE A 18 -42.68 -0.73 -6.36
N SER A 19 -42.62 -2.04 -6.08
CA SER A 19 -42.28 -2.54 -4.73
C SER A 19 -40.83 -3.01 -4.56
N PHE A 20 -40.04 -3.13 -5.65
CA PHE A 20 -38.61 -3.44 -5.57
C PHE A 20 -37.73 -2.18 -5.46
N LEU A 21 -38.17 -1.04 -6.01
CA LEU A 21 -37.36 0.19 -6.01
C LEU A 21 -37.26 0.90 -4.65
N LYS A 22 -38.16 0.62 -3.69
CA LYS A 22 -38.14 1.27 -2.36
C LYS A 22 -37.35 0.50 -1.29
N ILE A 23 -37.08 -0.78 -1.51
CA ILE A 23 -36.23 -1.58 -0.60
C ILE A 23 -34.75 -1.39 -0.97
N ASP A 24 -34.43 -1.21 -2.25
CA ASP A 24 -33.06 -0.90 -2.68
C ASP A 24 -32.58 0.48 -2.22
N GLN A 25 -33.43 1.51 -2.17
CA GLN A 25 -32.98 2.82 -1.65
C GLN A 25 -32.79 2.87 -0.12
N LEU A 26 -33.41 1.97 0.64
CA LEU A 26 -33.21 1.87 2.09
C LEU A 26 -32.01 0.98 2.44
N LEU A 27 -31.67 -0.01 1.60
CA LEU A 27 -30.46 -0.81 1.75
C LEU A 27 -29.20 -0.12 1.18
N ILE A 28 -29.32 0.67 0.11
CA ILE A 28 -28.19 1.46 -0.42
C ILE A 28 -27.75 2.55 0.58
N ASN A 29 -28.66 3.08 1.40
CA ASN A 29 -28.34 4.07 2.44
C ASN A 29 -27.87 3.48 3.78
N TYR A 30 -27.98 2.17 4.00
CA TYR A 30 -27.42 1.47 5.16
C TYR A 30 -26.14 0.66 4.83
N PHE A 31 -25.83 0.49 3.54
CA PHE A 31 -24.58 -0.10 3.05
C PHE A 31 -23.63 0.93 2.41
N VAL A 32 -23.70 2.21 2.83
CA VAL A 32 -22.47 3.03 2.91
C VAL A 32 -21.72 2.56 4.15
N ASN A 33 -21.18 1.34 4.08
CA ASN A 33 -20.09 0.98 4.97
C ASN A 33 -19.00 2.03 4.73
N ARG A 34 -18.58 2.72 5.80
CA ARG A 34 -17.36 3.53 5.86
C ARG A 34 -16.13 2.68 5.50
N ALA A 35 -16.01 2.28 4.24
CA ALA A 35 -14.97 1.39 3.73
C ALA A 35 -13.89 2.15 2.94
N ASP A 36 -14.01 3.48 2.78
CA ASP A 36 -12.89 4.35 2.44
C ASP A 36 -12.62 5.26 3.63
N ALA A 37 -11.76 4.79 4.54
CA ALA A 37 -11.27 5.59 5.66
C ALA A 37 -10.27 6.67 5.22
N VAL A 38 -9.83 6.64 3.95
CA VAL A 38 -8.80 7.56 3.46
C VAL A 38 -9.42 8.81 2.84
N GLU A 39 -9.17 9.95 3.46
CA GLU A 39 -9.63 11.25 2.99
C GLU A 39 -8.49 12.00 2.30
N VAL A 40 -8.74 12.51 1.09
CA VAL A 40 -7.80 13.34 0.34
C VAL A 40 -8.35 14.76 0.25
N THR A 41 -7.67 15.71 0.88
CA THR A 41 -8.11 17.13 0.94
C THR A 41 -6.99 18.07 0.50
N ALA A 42 -7.25 18.97 -0.44
CA ALA A 42 -6.30 20.03 -0.80
C ALA A 42 -6.66 21.34 -0.10
N ILE A 43 -5.70 21.91 0.63
CA ILE A 43 -5.80 23.20 1.29
C ILE A 43 -4.93 24.19 0.53
N VAL A 44 -5.57 25.14 -0.15
CA VAL A 44 -4.87 26.25 -0.81
C VAL A 44 -4.82 27.41 0.19
N GLY A 45 -3.62 27.82 0.58
CA GLY A 45 -3.46 29.06 1.34
C GLY A 45 -3.97 30.22 0.49
N SER A 46 -4.86 31.06 1.04
CA SER A 46 -5.17 32.34 0.38
C SER A 46 -3.86 33.08 0.10
N PRO A 47 -3.67 33.67 -1.09
CA PRO A 47 -2.52 34.55 -1.30
C PRO A 47 -2.59 35.61 -0.20
N SER A 48 -1.53 35.68 0.62
CA SER A 48 -1.32 36.84 1.48
C SER A 48 -1.50 38.07 0.58
N PRO A 49 -2.31 39.08 0.96
CA PRO A 49 -2.41 40.29 0.17
C PRO A 49 -0.98 40.76 -0.07
N SER A 50 -0.63 40.95 -1.34
CA SER A 50 0.69 41.44 -1.71
C SER A 50 0.92 42.69 -0.87
N MET A 51 2.11 42.79 -0.26
CA MET A 51 2.51 44.05 0.35
C MET A 51 2.40 45.11 -0.74
N SER A 52 1.42 45.99 -0.57
CA SER A 52 1.31 47.25 -1.30
C SER A 52 2.63 47.97 -1.11
N VAL A 53 3.49 47.91 -2.12
CA VAL A 53 4.68 48.73 -2.20
C VAL A 53 4.20 50.18 -2.27
N SER A 54 4.40 50.90 -1.17
CA SER A 54 4.20 52.35 -1.10
C SER A 54 5.05 53.00 -2.20
N PRO A 55 4.48 53.86 -3.06
CA PRO A 55 5.26 54.51 -4.10
C PRO A 55 6.25 55.49 -3.45
N THR A 56 7.55 55.18 -3.57
CA THR A 56 8.64 56.10 -3.28
C THR A 56 8.49 57.37 -4.14
N PRO A 57 8.69 58.58 -3.59
CA PRO A 57 8.51 59.82 -4.35
C PRO A 57 9.49 59.96 -5.52
N SER A 58 8.97 60.44 -6.65
CA SER A 58 9.71 60.74 -7.88
C SER A 58 10.88 61.72 -7.68
N PRO A 59 12.07 61.45 -8.24
CA PRO A 59 13.05 62.49 -8.50
C PRO A 59 12.72 63.26 -9.80
N THR A 60 13.08 64.54 -9.80
CA THR A 60 12.92 65.56 -10.84
C THR A 60 13.72 65.23 -12.12
N PRO A 61 13.31 65.64 -13.34
CA PRO A 61 13.83 65.09 -14.59
C PRO A 61 15.18 65.71 -15.00
N SER A 62 16.09 64.85 -15.48
CA SER A 62 17.25 65.23 -16.29
C SER A 62 17.17 64.54 -17.65
N GLN A 63 17.38 65.32 -18.71
CA GLN A 63 17.38 64.89 -20.11
C GLN A 63 18.54 63.92 -20.40
N GLY A 64 18.27 62.94 -21.28
CA GLY A 64 19.28 62.42 -22.20
C GLY A 64 19.26 60.91 -22.40
N GLY A 65 19.09 60.50 -23.66
CA GLY A 65 19.66 59.26 -24.18
C GLY A 65 18.71 58.05 -24.23
N GLY A 66 18.26 57.72 -25.43
CA GLY A 66 17.55 56.48 -25.72
C GLY A 66 18.42 55.24 -25.53
N GLY A 67 17.76 54.13 -25.19
CA GLY A 67 18.34 52.79 -25.14
C GLY A 67 17.25 51.78 -24.85
N GLY A 68 16.94 50.90 -25.82
CA GLY A 68 15.94 49.86 -25.70
C GLY A 68 16.30 48.85 -24.61
N GLY A 69 15.42 48.70 -23.62
CA GLY A 69 15.52 47.67 -22.59
C GLY A 69 14.72 46.44 -22.98
N GLY A 70 15.43 45.34 -23.29
CA GLY A 70 14.83 44.02 -23.43
C GLY A 70 14.20 43.58 -22.11
N GLY A 71 12.93 43.17 -22.17
CA GLY A 71 12.19 42.64 -21.04
C GLY A 71 12.81 41.32 -20.58
N GLY A 72 13.63 41.39 -19.52
CA GLY A 72 14.00 40.22 -18.74
C GLY A 72 12.75 39.68 -18.06
N GLY A 73 12.14 38.66 -18.65
CA GLY A 73 11.06 37.92 -18.01
C GLY A 73 11.59 37.31 -16.72
N MET A 74 11.08 37.75 -15.57
CA MET A 74 11.31 37.04 -14.32
C MET A 74 10.70 35.65 -14.45
N ILE A 75 11.56 34.64 -14.49
CA ILE A 75 11.17 33.25 -14.23
C ILE A 75 10.88 33.17 -12.73
N LEU A 76 9.61 33.29 -12.34
CA LEU A 76 9.21 32.98 -10.97
C LEU A 76 9.51 31.51 -10.70
N PRO A 77 10.18 31.16 -9.59
CA PRO A 77 10.40 29.76 -9.25
C PRO A 77 9.04 29.05 -9.19
N PRO A 78 8.94 27.80 -9.70
CA PRO A 78 7.69 27.07 -9.68
C PRO A 78 7.17 26.97 -8.24
N THR A 79 5.89 27.29 -8.05
CA THR A 79 5.25 27.25 -6.73
C THR A 79 5.20 25.82 -6.23
N GLN A 80 6.04 25.48 -5.27
CA GLN A 80 6.13 24.14 -4.71
C GLN A 80 4.91 23.85 -3.84
N ALA A 81 4.46 22.60 -3.86
CA ALA A 81 3.38 22.08 -3.04
C ALA A 81 3.93 21.19 -1.92
N THR A 82 3.07 20.91 -0.94
CA THR A 82 3.35 19.97 0.15
C THR A 82 2.28 18.89 0.19
N VAL A 83 2.68 17.66 0.53
CA VAL A 83 1.75 16.53 0.73
C VAL A 83 2.00 15.92 2.09
N VAL A 84 0.93 15.71 2.85
CA VAL A 84 0.98 15.14 4.21
C VAL A 84 0.18 13.86 4.23
N PHE A 85 0.83 12.74 4.55
CA PHE A 85 0.19 11.45 4.78
C PHE A 85 0.06 11.21 6.27
N SER A 86 -1.10 10.75 6.75
CA SER A 86 -1.29 10.44 8.17
C SER A 86 -2.20 9.24 8.39
N GLY A 87 -1.94 8.51 9.46
CA GLY A 87 -2.63 7.26 9.70
C GLY A 87 -2.13 6.46 10.89
N LYS A 88 -2.55 5.19 10.89
CA LYS A 88 -2.26 4.16 11.89
C LYS A 88 -1.33 3.10 11.30
N ALA A 89 -0.32 2.71 12.07
CA ALA A 89 0.65 1.68 11.74
C ALA A 89 0.89 0.80 12.98
N TYR A 90 2.16 0.44 13.27
CA TYR A 90 2.55 -0.36 14.43
C TYR A 90 3.44 0.47 15.35
N PRO A 91 3.43 0.26 16.68
CA PRO A 91 4.27 1.02 17.59
C PRO A 91 5.75 0.98 17.20
N GLY A 92 6.35 2.14 16.94
CA GLY A 92 7.77 2.27 16.64
C GLY A 92 8.24 1.66 15.30
N SER A 93 7.33 1.18 14.45
CA SER A 93 7.67 0.59 13.14
C SER A 93 8.07 1.63 12.11
N ASN A 94 8.82 1.20 11.09
CA ASN A 94 9.08 2.04 9.93
C ASN A 94 7.83 2.12 9.06
N VAL A 95 7.49 3.31 8.59
CA VAL A 95 6.50 3.57 7.53
C VAL A 95 7.25 4.16 6.35
N VAL A 96 7.24 3.43 5.23
CA VAL A 96 7.97 3.82 4.02
C VAL A 96 7.00 4.43 3.03
N LEU A 97 7.29 5.66 2.59
CA LEU A 97 6.55 6.35 1.56
C LEU A 97 7.30 6.22 0.24
N LEU A 98 6.60 5.72 -0.78
CA LEU A 98 7.05 5.71 -2.16
C LEU A 98 6.33 6.80 -2.94
N LYS A 99 7.07 7.46 -3.83
CA LYS A 99 6.55 8.34 -4.86
C LYS A 99 6.95 7.73 -6.21
N ASP A 100 5.97 7.41 -7.03
CA ASP A 100 6.17 6.81 -8.36
C ASP A 100 7.06 5.55 -8.31
N ALA A 101 6.74 4.66 -7.37
CA ALA A 101 7.46 3.41 -7.06
C ALA A 101 8.90 3.57 -6.54
N GLN A 102 9.38 4.78 -6.26
CA GLN A 102 10.68 5.01 -5.64
C GLN A 102 10.51 5.45 -4.19
N VAL A 103 11.39 4.97 -3.30
CA VAL A 103 11.37 5.40 -1.89
C VAL A 103 11.64 6.90 -1.82
N ALA A 104 10.64 7.66 -1.38
CA ALA A 104 10.74 9.09 -1.16
C ALA A 104 11.27 9.41 0.23
N THR A 105 10.77 8.69 1.24
CA THR A 105 11.21 8.84 2.64
C THR A 105 10.74 7.67 3.50
N THR A 106 11.33 7.54 4.69
CA THR A 106 10.92 6.60 5.73
C THR A 106 10.78 7.36 7.05
N VAL A 107 9.66 7.17 7.74
CA VAL A 107 9.43 7.71 9.09
C VAL A 107 9.21 6.59 10.09
N LYS A 108 9.36 6.88 11.39
CA LYS A 108 8.91 5.97 12.44
C LYS A 108 7.52 6.36 12.92
N ALA A 109 6.66 5.36 13.07
CA ALA A 109 5.40 5.53 13.78
C ALA A 109 5.67 5.79 15.28
N GLY A 110 4.80 6.56 15.91
CA GLY A 110 4.84 6.84 17.34
C GLY A 110 4.62 5.58 18.19
N GLN A 111 4.81 5.71 19.50
CA GLN A 111 4.49 4.65 20.46
C GLN A 111 2.97 4.42 20.58
N ASP A 112 2.17 5.42 20.20
CA ASP A 112 0.72 5.34 20.03
C ASP A 112 0.32 4.72 18.68
N ALA A 113 1.31 4.28 17.88
CA ALA A 113 1.15 3.71 16.54
C ALA A 113 0.54 4.65 15.49
N ASN A 114 0.46 5.95 15.76
CA ASN A 114 0.11 6.93 14.74
C ASN A 114 1.36 7.36 13.96
N PHE A 115 1.19 7.74 12.69
CA PHE A 115 2.27 8.28 11.88
C PHE A 115 1.82 9.53 11.11
N SER A 116 2.79 10.37 10.78
CA SER A 116 2.64 11.47 9.83
C SER A 116 3.91 11.60 8.99
N VAL A 117 3.74 11.70 7.67
CA VAL A 117 4.84 11.91 6.70
C VAL A 117 4.55 13.19 5.94
N THR A 118 5.50 14.13 5.92
CA THR A 118 5.39 15.35 5.12
C THR A 118 6.42 15.32 4.00
N LEU A 119 5.96 15.49 2.76
CA LEU A 119 6.81 15.64 1.58
C LEU A 119 6.57 17.02 0.98
N SER A 120 7.57 17.89 1.11
CA SER A 120 7.55 19.26 0.56
C SER A 120 8.34 19.32 -0.74
N GLY A 121 8.16 20.40 -1.48
CA GLY A 121 8.93 20.65 -2.70
C GLY A 121 8.42 19.91 -3.93
N ILE A 122 7.16 19.45 -3.91
CA ILE A 122 6.58 18.71 -5.02
C ILE A 122 5.99 19.71 -6.03
N SER A 123 6.30 19.54 -7.31
CA SER A 123 5.62 20.28 -8.38
C SER A 123 4.15 19.88 -8.48
N GLY A 124 3.30 20.77 -9.02
CA GLY A 124 1.94 20.37 -9.38
C GLY A 124 1.93 19.26 -10.43
N GLY A 125 1.02 18.30 -10.30
CA GLY A 125 0.93 17.14 -11.18
C GLY A 125 0.21 15.95 -10.56
N SER A 126 0.10 14.85 -11.32
CA SER A 126 -0.46 13.59 -10.82
C SER A 126 0.66 12.63 -10.44
N TYR A 127 0.52 12.02 -9.26
CA TYR A 127 1.52 11.11 -8.70
C TYR A 127 0.86 9.85 -8.18
N ILE A 128 1.62 8.76 -8.15
CA ILE A 128 1.23 7.54 -7.46
C ILE A 128 2.06 7.45 -6.19
N PHE A 129 1.41 7.66 -5.05
CA PHE A 129 2.04 7.45 -3.75
C PHE A 129 1.69 6.07 -3.24
N SER A 130 2.67 5.38 -2.65
CA SER A 130 2.41 4.11 -1.96
C SER A 130 3.01 4.11 -0.57
N LEU A 131 2.35 3.45 0.38
CA LEU A 131 2.83 3.29 1.75
C LEU A 131 2.82 1.83 2.17
N TYR A 132 3.83 1.43 2.94
CA TYR A 132 3.83 0.17 3.68
C TYR A 132 4.48 0.34 5.05
N GLY A 133 4.06 -0.49 6.00
CA GLY A 133 4.70 -0.63 7.29
C GLY A 133 5.71 -1.77 7.28
N GLU A 134 6.82 -1.62 7.99
CA GLU A 134 7.82 -2.66 8.22
C GLU A 134 8.08 -2.80 9.72
N ASN A 135 7.81 -3.99 10.26
CA ASN A 135 8.01 -4.26 11.67
C ASN A 135 9.50 -4.43 12.03
N SER A 136 9.80 -4.54 13.33
CA SER A 136 11.18 -4.70 13.81
C SER A 136 11.88 -5.99 13.37
N ARG A 137 11.14 -6.94 12.80
CA ARG A 137 11.65 -8.20 12.24
C ARG A 137 11.81 -8.15 10.72
N GLY A 138 11.57 -7.01 10.09
CA GLY A 138 11.65 -6.83 8.63
C GLY A 138 10.43 -7.32 7.85
N ASN A 139 9.36 -7.77 8.52
CA ASN A 139 8.14 -8.16 7.82
C ASN A 139 7.40 -6.91 7.36
N ARG A 140 7.04 -6.87 6.08
CA ARG A 140 6.33 -5.75 5.44
C ARG A 140 4.84 -6.01 5.33
N SER A 141 4.03 -4.97 5.47
CA SER A 141 2.62 -4.96 5.08
C SER A 141 2.45 -5.06 3.57
N SER A 142 1.20 -5.18 3.12
CA SER A 142 0.87 -4.87 1.72
C SER A 142 1.09 -3.38 1.43
N LEU A 143 1.36 -3.05 0.17
CA LEU A 143 1.39 -1.66 -0.31
C LEU A 143 -0.03 -1.11 -0.34
N LEU A 144 -0.23 0.06 0.26
CA LEU A 144 -1.40 0.90 0.04
C LEU A 144 -1.05 1.94 -1.01
N THR A 145 -1.83 2.05 -2.08
CA THR A 145 -1.52 2.93 -3.21
C THR A 145 -2.60 3.98 -3.39
N PHE A 146 -2.16 5.23 -3.55
CA PHE A 146 -2.97 6.44 -3.63
C PHE A 146 -2.57 7.23 -4.88
N PRO A 147 -3.40 7.21 -5.94
CA PRO A 147 -3.26 8.18 -7.02
C PRO A 147 -3.73 9.55 -6.52
N VAL A 148 -2.83 10.54 -6.51
CA VAL A 148 -3.10 11.87 -5.96
C VAL A 148 -2.72 12.96 -6.97
N SER A 149 -3.63 13.90 -7.21
CA SER A 149 -3.36 15.12 -7.97
C SER A 149 -2.96 16.25 -7.03
N ILE A 150 -1.78 16.81 -7.28
CA ILE A 150 -1.16 17.87 -6.48
C ILE A 150 -1.30 19.20 -7.19
N VAL A 151 -1.82 20.19 -6.45
CA VAL A 151 -1.97 21.57 -6.92
C VAL A 151 -0.78 22.38 -6.45
N SER A 152 -0.11 23.09 -7.37
CA SER A 152 1.03 23.96 -7.07
C SER A 152 0.69 24.99 -5.99
N GLY A 153 1.56 25.15 -4.99
CA GLY A 153 1.35 26.08 -3.88
C GLY A 153 0.30 25.66 -2.84
N ALA A 154 -0.32 24.49 -3.00
CA ALA A 154 -1.27 23.94 -2.04
C ALA A 154 -0.62 22.91 -1.11
N THR A 155 -1.32 22.60 -0.01
CA THR A 155 -1.03 21.44 0.84
C THR A 155 -2.09 20.37 0.62
N THR A 156 -1.71 19.20 0.13
CA THR A 156 -2.62 18.04 0.01
C THR A 156 -2.48 17.15 1.23
N LEU A 157 -3.57 16.88 1.93
CA LEU A 157 -3.66 15.95 3.05
C LEU A 157 -4.22 14.63 2.56
N VAL A 158 -3.56 13.53 2.91
CA VAL A 158 -4.02 12.15 2.70
C VAL A 158 -4.08 11.51 4.10
N SER A 159 -5.24 11.52 4.71
CA SER A 159 -5.46 11.12 6.11
C SER A 159 -6.28 9.83 6.23
N GLY A 160 -6.30 9.22 7.41
CA GLY A 160 -7.10 8.01 7.68
C GLY A 160 -6.52 6.74 7.08
N ILE A 161 -5.22 6.76 6.77
CA ILE A 161 -4.50 5.58 6.28
C ILE A 161 -4.40 4.56 7.40
N PHE A 162 -4.87 3.34 7.18
CA PHE A 162 -4.72 2.25 8.15
C PHE A 162 -3.86 1.14 7.54
N ILE A 163 -2.58 1.12 7.89
CA ILE A 163 -1.63 0.11 7.42
C ILE A 163 -2.10 -1.27 7.89
N SER A 164 -2.24 -2.19 6.94
CA SER A 164 -2.67 -3.56 7.20
C SER A 164 -1.67 -4.30 8.10
N PRO A 165 -2.09 -5.29 8.91
CA PRO A 165 -1.16 -6.01 9.77
C PRO A 165 -0.07 -6.73 8.96
N THR A 166 1.15 -6.81 9.53
CA THR A 166 2.14 -7.80 9.05
C THR A 166 1.68 -9.18 9.44
N ILE A 167 2.00 -10.22 8.68
CA ILE A 167 1.64 -11.60 9.03
C ILE A 167 2.80 -12.56 8.72
N ALA A 168 2.95 -13.58 9.56
CA ALA A 168 3.88 -14.69 9.39
C ALA A 168 3.32 -15.95 10.07
N VAL A 169 3.88 -17.10 9.71
CA VAL A 169 3.61 -18.39 10.34
C VAL A 169 4.89 -18.96 10.95
N ASP A 170 4.78 -19.78 11.99
CA ASP A 170 5.94 -20.44 12.61
C ASP A 170 6.40 -21.69 11.84
N LYS A 171 5.52 -22.25 11.00
CA LYS A 171 5.75 -23.47 10.22
C LYS A 171 5.37 -23.27 8.76
N SER A 172 6.22 -23.75 7.84
CA SER A 172 5.88 -23.87 6.42
C SER A 172 5.09 -25.15 6.13
N GLU A 173 5.23 -26.18 6.98
CA GLU A 173 4.36 -27.36 6.99
C GLU A 173 4.02 -27.71 8.45
N VAL A 174 2.74 -27.90 8.75
CA VAL A 174 2.25 -28.37 10.05
C VAL A 174 1.67 -29.77 9.87
N LYS A 175 1.98 -30.68 10.79
CA LYS A 175 1.34 -31.99 10.83
C LYS A 175 -0.12 -31.78 11.23
N ARG A 176 -1.05 -32.36 10.48
CA ARG A 176 -2.49 -32.24 10.80
C ARG A 176 -2.77 -32.69 12.23
N GLY A 177 -3.48 -31.84 12.98
CA GLY A 177 -3.79 -32.02 14.41
C GLY A 177 -2.74 -31.45 15.36
N ASP A 178 -1.58 -31.03 14.85
CA ASP A 178 -0.66 -30.16 15.60
C ASP A 178 -1.04 -28.69 15.36
N ASN A 179 -0.57 -27.81 16.25
CA ASN A 179 -0.87 -26.39 16.13
C ASN A 179 0.09 -25.68 15.17
N ILE A 180 -0.45 -24.72 14.42
CA ILE A 180 0.31 -23.70 13.70
C ILE A 180 0.08 -22.33 14.35
N VAL A 181 1.13 -21.53 14.46
CA VAL A 181 1.07 -20.20 15.03
C VAL A 181 1.09 -19.16 13.91
N VAL A 182 0.01 -18.39 13.81
CA VAL A 182 -0.08 -17.23 12.91
C VAL A 182 0.15 -15.98 13.76
N PHE A 183 1.14 -15.15 13.40
CA PHE A 183 1.52 -14.01 14.23
C PHE A 183 1.92 -12.79 13.40
N GLY A 184 1.90 -11.62 14.03
CA GLY A 184 2.19 -10.37 13.36
C GLY A 184 2.16 -9.16 14.27
N GLN A 185 2.19 -7.98 13.66
CA GLN A 185 2.03 -6.69 14.33
C GLN A 185 0.98 -5.86 13.58
N SER A 186 0.22 -5.08 14.36
CA SER A 186 -0.83 -4.16 13.93
C SER A 186 -0.87 -2.94 14.88
N PHE A 187 -1.90 -2.11 14.76
CA PHE A 187 -2.23 -1.07 15.74
C PHE A 187 -2.55 -1.70 17.11
N PRO A 188 -2.16 -1.10 18.25
CA PRO A 188 -2.42 -1.65 19.59
C PRO A 188 -3.90 -1.82 19.91
N LYS A 189 -4.24 -2.89 20.65
CA LYS A 189 -5.62 -3.16 21.13
C LYS A 189 -6.67 -3.20 20.02
N SER A 190 -6.28 -3.53 18.80
CA SER A 190 -7.18 -3.63 17.67
C SER A 190 -7.67 -5.06 17.50
N GLU A 191 -8.90 -5.22 17.00
CA GLU A 191 -9.40 -6.53 16.59
C GLU A 191 -8.72 -6.93 15.28
N ILE A 192 -8.04 -8.07 15.29
CA ILE A 192 -7.42 -8.69 14.13
C ILE A 192 -8.33 -9.80 13.66
N THR A 193 -8.77 -9.72 12.40
CA THR A 193 -9.41 -10.84 11.71
C THR A 193 -8.37 -11.56 10.87
N VAL A 194 -8.05 -12.79 11.24
CA VAL A 194 -7.20 -13.71 10.47
C VAL A 194 -8.11 -14.59 9.63
N SER A 195 -7.92 -14.58 8.31
CA SER A 195 -8.57 -15.51 7.40
C SER A 195 -7.57 -16.62 7.03
N VAL A 196 -8.05 -17.86 6.98
CA VAL A 196 -7.30 -19.02 6.52
C VAL A 196 -8.12 -19.67 5.40
N SER A 197 -7.54 -19.76 4.21
CA SER A 197 -8.16 -20.42 3.08
C SER A 197 -8.19 -21.93 3.34
N SER A 198 -9.37 -22.52 3.28
CA SER A 198 -9.62 -23.96 3.30
C SER A 198 -10.67 -24.27 2.23
N GLU A 199 -11.26 -25.48 2.21
CA GLU A 199 -12.48 -25.75 1.44
C GLU A 199 -13.57 -24.70 1.75
N GLU A 200 -13.69 -24.34 3.04
CA GLU A 200 -14.39 -23.15 3.51
C GLU A 200 -13.40 -22.14 4.12
N GLU A 201 -13.58 -20.85 3.86
CA GLU A 201 -12.72 -19.81 4.43
C GLU A 201 -13.00 -19.67 5.94
N ASN A 202 -11.98 -19.94 6.75
CA ASN A 202 -12.09 -19.87 8.21
C ASN A 202 -11.65 -18.50 8.71
N PHE A 203 -12.45 -17.88 9.59
CA PHE A 203 -12.16 -16.55 10.15
C PHE A 203 -11.97 -16.63 11.66
N PHE A 204 -10.84 -16.14 12.13
CA PHE A 204 -10.50 -16.05 13.55
C PHE A 204 -10.34 -14.61 13.98
N LYS A 205 -10.83 -14.28 15.17
CA LYS A 205 -10.72 -12.95 15.76
C LYS A 205 -9.86 -13.01 17.01
N ILE A 206 -8.87 -12.13 17.07
CA ILE A 206 -7.98 -11.94 18.22
C ILE A 206 -7.74 -10.45 18.44
N ILE A 207 -7.25 -10.05 19.61
CA ILE A 207 -6.90 -8.67 19.91
C ILE A 207 -5.38 -8.53 19.94
N SER A 208 -4.84 -7.49 19.32
CA SER A 208 -3.41 -7.15 19.45
C SER A 208 -3.09 -6.60 20.84
N ASP A 209 -1.88 -6.85 21.33
CA ASP A 209 -1.42 -6.34 22.62
C ASP A 209 -1.04 -4.84 22.58
N GLN A 210 -0.51 -4.34 23.68
CA GLN A 210 -0.08 -2.93 23.80
C GLN A 210 1.09 -2.57 22.88
N ALA A 211 1.91 -3.54 22.50
CA ALA A 211 2.99 -3.39 21.52
C ALA A 211 2.49 -3.62 20.07
N GLY A 212 1.18 -3.84 19.89
CA GLY A 212 0.58 -4.13 18.60
C GLY A 212 0.81 -5.55 18.12
N ALA A 213 1.47 -6.42 18.90
CA ALA A 213 1.71 -7.80 18.51
C ALA A 213 0.43 -8.63 18.66
N TYR A 214 0.25 -9.59 17.77
CA TYR A 214 -0.85 -10.56 17.86
C TYR A 214 -0.35 -11.96 17.53
N LEU A 215 -1.02 -12.95 18.09
CA LEU A 215 -0.71 -14.36 17.91
C LEU A 215 -1.99 -15.18 17.97
N LEU A 216 -2.20 -16.01 16.95
CA LEU A 216 -3.24 -17.03 16.88
C LEU A 216 -2.57 -18.40 16.96
N ASN A 217 -2.94 -19.19 17.95
CA ASN A 217 -2.55 -20.59 18.06
C ASN A 217 -3.68 -21.43 17.46
N LEU A 218 -3.51 -21.90 16.23
CA LEU A 218 -4.53 -22.58 15.45
C LEU A 218 -4.30 -24.09 15.47
N ASP A 219 -5.27 -24.85 15.95
CA ASP A 219 -5.31 -26.30 15.76
C ASP A 219 -5.62 -26.60 14.28
N SER A 220 -4.68 -27.29 13.61
CA SER A 220 -4.82 -27.62 12.18
C SER A 220 -5.77 -28.80 11.91
N SER A 221 -6.35 -29.43 12.93
CA SER A 221 -7.29 -30.56 12.77
C SER A 221 -8.52 -30.21 11.92
N ILE A 222 -8.96 -28.95 12.01
CA ILE A 222 -10.12 -28.40 11.29
C ILE A 222 -9.84 -28.06 9.83
N LEU A 223 -8.57 -28.06 9.41
CA LEU A 223 -8.16 -27.79 8.05
C LEU A 223 -7.99 -29.10 7.29
N GLU A 224 -8.29 -29.08 5.98
CA GLU A 224 -7.96 -30.20 5.10
C GLU A 224 -6.44 -30.36 4.92
N VAL A 225 -6.02 -31.49 4.36
CA VAL A 225 -4.61 -31.71 4.01
C VAL A 225 -4.35 -31.03 2.67
N GLY A 226 -3.40 -30.11 2.63
CA GLY A 226 -3.10 -29.34 1.42
C GLY A 226 -2.35 -28.05 1.69
N ASP A 227 -2.24 -27.22 0.65
CA ASP A 227 -1.69 -25.88 0.75
C ASP A 227 -2.77 -24.89 1.18
N HIS A 228 -2.46 -24.05 2.15
CA HIS A 228 -3.33 -23.01 2.67
C HIS A 228 -2.64 -21.67 2.62
N PHE A 229 -3.45 -20.62 2.57
CA PHE A 229 -3.05 -19.23 2.59
C PHE A 229 -3.73 -18.53 3.75
N THR A 230 -2.99 -17.70 4.47
CA THR A 230 -3.56 -16.87 5.54
C THR A 230 -3.19 -15.41 5.36
N LYS A 231 -4.15 -14.55 5.66
CA LYS A 231 -4.07 -13.09 5.56
C LYS A 231 -4.80 -12.47 6.75
N SER A 232 -4.45 -11.25 7.11
CA SER A 232 -5.05 -10.55 8.26
C SER A 232 -5.44 -9.12 7.94
N LYS A 233 -6.50 -8.63 8.59
CA LYS A 233 -6.89 -7.22 8.64
C LYS A 233 -7.16 -6.79 10.08
N SER A 234 -7.13 -5.48 10.32
CA SER A 234 -7.31 -4.87 11.63
C SER A 234 -8.57 -4.00 11.67
N ALA A 235 -9.21 -3.92 12.82
CA ALA A 235 -10.32 -3.01 13.09
C ALA A 235 -10.17 -2.34 14.46
N ILE A 236 -10.38 -1.03 14.52
CA ILE A 236 -10.40 -0.26 15.78
C ILE A 236 -11.31 0.96 15.62
N SER A 237 -12.20 1.20 16.58
CA SER A 237 -13.05 2.40 16.63
C SER A 237 -13.83 2.69 15.33
N GLY A 238 -14.26 1.65 14.61
CA GLY A 238 -14.99 1.76 13.34
C GLY A 238 -14.12 2.01 12.10
N GLU A 239 -12.79 2.09 12.25
CA GLU A 239 -11.83 2.09 11.15
C GLU A 239 -11.35 0.66 10.90
N ILE A 240 -11.19 0.29 9.62
CA ILE A 240 -10.80 -1.06 9.20
C ILE A 240 -9.68 -0.95 8.19
N SER A 241 -8.61 -1.72 8.37
CA SER A 241 -7.56 -1.85 7.37
C SER A 241 -8.00 -2.78 6.24
N VAL A 242 -7.40 -2.65 5.06
CA VAL A 242 -7.44 -3.72 4.06
C VAL A 242 -6.74 -4.98 4.58
N PHE A 243 -6.96 -6.12 3.91
CA PHE A 243 -6.15 -7.31 4.16
C PHE A 243 -4.68 -7.06 3.79
N GLY A 244 -3.78 -7.55 4.65
CA GLY A 244 -2.34 -7.52 4.42
C GLY A 244 -1.86 -8.56 3.43
N LYS A 245 -0.57 -8.87 3.50
CA LYS A 245 0.03 -9.92 2.67
C LYS A 245 -0.63 -11.27 2.96
N SER A 246 -0.58 -12.15 1.98
CA SER A 246 -0.92 -13.55 2.16
C SER A 246 0.36 -14.34 2.44
N VAL A 247 0.37 -15.19 3.46
CA VAL A 247 1.45 -16.14 3.73
C VAL A 247 0.90 -17.55 3.59
N SER A 248 1.69 -18.44 2.99
CA SER A 248 1.30 -19.83 2.79
C SER A 248 1.87 -20.75 3.86
N PHE A 249 1.15 -21.84 4.11
CA PHE A 249 1.63 -22.99 4.86
C PHE A 249 0.92 -24.24 4.36
N LYS A 250 1.52 -25.40 4.59
CA LYS A 250 0.94 -26.69 4.22
C LYS A 250 0.44 -27.44 5.46
N VAL A 251 -0.74 -28.02 5.39
CA VAL A 251 -1.20 -29.03 6.35
C VAL A 251 -0.83 -30.40 5.79
N GLY A 252 -0.03 -31.16 6.53
CA GLY A 252 0.59 -32.39 6.05
C GLY A 252 0.85 -33.41 7.16
N THR A 253 1.94 -34.16 7.06
CA THR A 253 2.25 -35.29 7.96
C THR A 253 3.40 -35.01 8.92
N LYS A 254 4.06 -33.84 8.80
CA LYS A 254 5.24 -33.46 9.57
C LYS A 254 5.23 -31.97 9.90
N ASN A 255 6.03 -31.58 10.88
CA ASN A 255 6.29 -30.18 11.20
C ASN A 255 7.61 -29.74 10.55
N VAL A 256 7.55 -28.67 9.75
CA VAL A 256 8.70 -27.97 9.18
C VAL A 256 8.59 -26.52 9.59
N LEU A 257 9.57 -26.04 10.36
CA LEU A 257 9.62 -24.64 10.78
C LEU A 257 9.68 -23.74 9.55
N ALA A 258 8.93 -22.65 9.59
CA ALA A 258 9.06 -21.60 8.60
C ALA A 258 10.45 -21.01 8.78
N VAL A 259 11.28 -21.12 7.76
CA VAL A 259 12.49 -20.31 7.67
C VAL A 259 11.96 -18.88 7.50
N GLN A 260 12.03 -18.07 8.56
CA GLN A 260 11.98 -16.63 8.34
C GLN A 260 13.06 -16.36 7.30
N GLU A 261 12.71 -15.65 6.22
CA GLU A 261 13.72 -15.01 5.41
C GLU A 261 14.47 -14.05 6.33
N THR A 262 15.42 -14.58 7.11
CA THR A 262 16.49 -13.80 7.66
C THR A 262 17.05 -13.11 6.44
N LEU A 263 17.00 -11.78 6.46
CA LEU A 263 17.76 -10.89 5.59
C LEU A 263 19.25 -11.21 5.80
N ALA A 264 19.70 -12.42 5.49
CA ALA A 264 21.06 -12.64 5.06
C ALA A 264 21.17 -11.73 3.85
N CYS A 265 21.96 -10.66 3.99
CA CYS A 265 22.26 -9.66 2.99
C CYS A 265 23.13 -10.28 1.87
N HIS A 266 22.60 -11.38 1.33
CA HIS A 266 23.16 -12.23 0.31
C HIS A 266 21.98 -12.93 -0.38
N ARG A 267 20.98 -12.12 -0.78
CA ARG A 267 19.92 -12.61 -1.66
C ARG A 267 20.57 -12.82 -3.03
N ARG A 268 20.34 -14.00 -3.60
CA ARG A 268 20.55 -14.21 -5.03
C ARG A 268 19.79 -13.07 -5.75
N SER A 269 20.47 -12.38 -6.67
CA SER A 269 19.94 -11.22 -7.40
C SER A 269 19.99 -9.83 -6.75
N ASP A 270 20.54 -9.69 -5.54
CA ASP A 270 21.00 -8.39 -5.02
C ASP A 270 22.41 -8.11 -5.56
N VAL A 271 22.48 -7.34 -6.64
CA VAL A 271 23.71 -7.17 -7.42
C VAL A 271 24.45 -5.89 -7.03
N ASN A 272 23.78 -4.95 -6.36
CA ASN A 272 24.40 -3.74 -5.82
C ASN A 272 24.81 -3.87 -4.34
N GLY A 273 24.39 -4.95 -3.66
CA GLY A 273 24.73 -5.26 -2.27
C GLY A 273 24.01 -4.39 -1.25
N ASP A 274 22.87 -3.80 -1.59
CA ASP A 274 22.10 -2.91 -0.69
C ASP A 274 21.08 -3.66 0.19
N CYS A 275 21.13 -4.99 0.18
CA CYS A 275 20.24 -5.92 0.84
C CYS A 275 18.79 -5.87 0.31
N ARG A 276 18.56 -5.32 -0.88
CA ARG A 276 17.28 -5.30 -1.59
C ARG A 276 17.48 -5.85 -3.00
N VAL A 277 16.38 -6.30 -3.58
CA VAL A 277 16.29 -6.66 -5.01
C VAL A 277 15.18 -5.80 -5.60
N ASN A 278 15.55 -4.76 -6.31
CA ASN A 278 14.61 -3.78 -6.83
C ASN A 278 14.99 -3.31 -8.24
N LEU A 279 14.41 -2.18 -8.67
CA LEU A 279 14.64 -1.62 -10.00
C LEU A 279 16.12 -1.29 -10.25
N THR A 280 16.90 -1.01 -9.21
CA THR A 280 18.35 -0.79 -9.30
C THR A 280 19.06 -2.06 -9.74
N ASP A 281 18.80 -3.19 -9.07
CA ASP A 281 19.37 -4.49 -9.44
C ASP A 281 18.94 -4.92 -10.82
N PHE A 282 17.64 -4.72 -11.13
CA PHE A 282 17.09 -4.97 -12.45
C PHE A 282 17.84 -4.19 -13.52
N SER A 283 18.11 -2.90 -13.29
CA SER A 283 18.82 -2.06 -14.26
C SER A 283 20.25 -2.55 -14.51
N ILE A 284 20.93 -3.05 -13.47
CA ILE A 284 22.27 -3.63 -13.58
C ILE A 284 22.21 -4.94 -14.39
N VAL A 285 21.27 -5.84 -14.10
CA VAL A 285 21.14 -7.11 -14.84
C VAL A 285 20.65 -6.89 -16.27
N ALA A 286 19.74 -5.95 -16.48
CA ALA A 286 19.24 -5.60 -17.81
C ALA A 286 20.30 -5.02 -18.73
N TYR A 287 21.28 -4.31 -18.17
CA TYR A 287 22.46 -3.90 -18.93
C TYR A 287 23.20 -5.10 -19.55
N TRP A 288 23.14 -6.30 -18.96
CA TRP A 288 23.82 -7.51 -19.43
C TRP A 288 22.96 -8.45 -20.27
N TYR A 289 21.68 -8.13 -20.50
CA TYR A 289 20.76 -8.98 -21.26
C TYR A 289 21.30 -9.29 -22.66
N LYS A 290 21.44 -10.60 -22.97
CA LYS A 290 21.99 -11.12 -24.24
C LYS A 290 23.41 -10.63 -24.60
N ARG A 291 24.17 -10.10 -23.65
CA ARG A 291 25.57 -9.69 -23.85
C ARG A 291 26.53 -10.81 -23.47
N ALA A 292 27.73 -10.76 -24.04
CA ALA A 292 28.81 -11.66 -23.64
C ALA A 292 29.27 -11.30 -22.21
N LEU A 293 29.30 -12.29 -21.33
CA LEU A 293 29.72 -12.12 -19.95
C LEU A 293 31.22 -12.32 -19.80
N THR A 294 31.86 -11.45 -19.02
CA THR A 294 33.22 -11.66 -18.54
C THR A 294 33.19 -12.48 -17.25
N SER A 295 34.28 -13.18 -16.93
CA SER A 295 34.38 -13.97 -15.69
C SER A 295 34.16 -13.14 -14.42
N ALA A 296 34.44 -11.83 -14.47
CA ALA A 296 34.26 -10.91 -13.34
C ALA A 296 32.79 -10.61 -13.04
N VAL A 297 31.92 -10.61 -14.05
CA VAL A 297 30.50 -10.21 -13.90
C VAL A 297 29.56 -11.42 -13.90
N LYS A 298 30.00 -12.56 -14.45
CA LYS A 298 29.20 -13.78 -14.57
C LYS A 298 28.50 -14.16 -13.26
N ASN A 299 29.24 -14.25 -12.15
CA ASN A 299 28.66 -14.66 -10.87
C ASN A 299 27.68 -13.64 -10.26
N GLY A 300 27.67 -12.40 -10.75
CA GLY A 300 26.80 -11.33 -10.25
C GLY A 300 25.48 -11.20 -11.01
N VAL A 301 25.38 -11.65 -12.26
CA VAL A 301 24.20 -11.38 -13.12
C VAL A 301 23.61 -12.59 -13.82
N ASP A 302 24.37 -13.69 -13.92
CA ASP A 302 23.92 -14.98 -14.46
C ASP A 302 23.51 -15.87 -13.29
N PHE A 303 22.22 -15.82 -12.96
CA PHE A 303 21.69 -16.42 -11.75
C PHE A 303 21.45 -17.90 -11.90
N ASN A 304 21.28 -18.44 -13.11
CA ASN A 304 21.17 -19.89 -13.34
C ASN A 304 22.51 -20.56 -13.74
N ALA A 305 23.59 -19.77 -13.86
CA ALA A 305 24.94 -20.17 -14.22
C ALA A 305 25.08 -20.76 -15.64
N ASP A 306 24.19 -20.41 -16.57
CA ASP A 306 24.19 -20.95 -17.94
C ASP A 306 25.13 -20.20 -18.91
N GLY A 307 25.77 -19.14 -18.42
CA GLY A 307 26.72 -18.32 -19.17
C GLY A 307 26.10 -17.16 -19.94
N LYS A 308 24.78 -16.90 -19.82
CA LYS A 308 24.08 -15.82 -20.49
C LYS A 308 23.04 -15.20 -19.56
N VAL A 309 22.79 -13.90 -19.71
CA VAL A 309 21.63 -13.27 -19.05
C VAL A 309 20.44 -13.32 -19.99
N THR A 310 19.41 -14.07 -19.60
CA THR A 310 18.17 -14.29 -20.35
C THR A 310 16.93 -13.99 -19.50
N LEU A 311 15.72 -14.22 -20.06
CA LEU A 311 14.48 -14.09 -19.30
C LEU A 311 14.42 -15.03 -18.08
N VAL A 312 15.20 -16.11 -18.07
CA VAL A 312 15.28 -17.03 -16.93
C VAL A 312 15.90 -16.32 -15.73
N ASP A 313 16.98 -15.57 -15.92
CA ASP A 313 17.61 -14.78 -14.86
C ASP A 313 16.68 -13.71 -14.31
N PHE A 314 15.93 -13.03 -15.19
CA PHE A 314 14.90 -12.08 -14.76
C PHE A 314 13.77 -12.75 -13.97
N SER A 315 13.42 -13.99 -14.30
CA SER A 315 12.41 -14.76 -13.57
C SER A 315 12.91 -15.14 -12.17
N ILE A 316 14.19 -15.47 -12.05
CA ILE A 316 14.85 -15.71 -10.76
C ILE A 316 14.92 -14.41 -9.95
N MET A 317 15.30 -13.29 -10.57
CA MET A 317 15.31 -11.99 -9.90
C MET A 317 13.91 -11.58 -9.42
N ALA A 318 12.89 -11.77 -10.26
CA ALA A 318 11.51 -11.47 -9.91
C ALA A 318 11.03 -12.30 -8.70
N TYR A 319 11.51 -13.55 -8.57
CA TYR A 319 11.25 -14.37 -7.39
C TYR A 319 11.86 -13.76 -6.11
N TYR A 320 13.06 -13.17 -6.19
CA TYR A 320 13.72 -12.53 -5.05
C TYR A 320 13.35 -11.05 -4.85
N TRP A 321 12.42 -10.50 -5.65
CA TRP A 321 12.06 -9.08 -5.65
C TRP A 321 11.58 -8.58 -4.29
N THR A 322 12.20 -7.53 -3.78
CA THR A 322 11.84 -6.93 -2.49
C THR A 322 11.10 -5.60 -2.62
N GLY A 323 11.06 -5.00 -3.81
CA GLY A 323 10.50 -3.66 -4.02
C GLY A 323 11.55 -2.56 -3.95
#